data_AF-A0A0H3J503-F1
#
_entry.id   AF-A0A0H3J503-F1
#
_cell.length_a   1.000
_cell.length_b   1.000
_cell.length_c   1.000
_cell.angle_alpha   90.00
_cell.angle_beta   90.00
_cell.angle_gamma   90.00
#
_symmetry.space_group_name_H-M   'P 1'
#
loop_
_entity.id
_entity.type
_entity.pdbx_description
1 polymer ?
#
loop_
_entity_poly.entity_id
_entity_poly.type
_entity_poly.pdbx_seq_one_letter_code
_entity_poly.pdbx_strand_id
1 'polypeptide(L)'
;MENTTFSVDFEMKSAKLALDSICIYRKLLDDDVISSLRLLLDYINMGKGELSCFTNLYSNFFFYLAKNGANSLEEYVVDKIIFDENSFSLKAQIKIAEKDENLMERAAANDLANLQLIARLNPCSIKNEIIRCFENSDFKYIVERLPEWKVEGDTSLDNSPEHVKKIKNVFYSSSKWKECIVELRKFHENYGCGIFAMYRAFVWERENNIGYCKGIEHPDPISLSDLIGYEKERSLVLENTEQFLKGFSANNALLHGDRGTGKSSTVKAVLNKYYTEGLRMIEVPKAYLTDFPYIIRDLKDRPQKFIIFVDDLVFADDEQSYTALKAMLEGGLENKSSNMIIYATSNRRHLVKEYFDERPGIQASSSEVHASDSVQEKLSLADRFGINIVFSSPTKNEYLNIVDGIAEKRKLKIDKELLHSEALKWEIWYNGRSARTARQFIDWIEGKLAMNEI
;
A
#
# COMPACT_ATOMS: atom_id res chain seq x y z
N MET A 1 -35.98 -38.59 -2.86
CA MET A 1 -35.70 -37.44 -1.98
C MET A 1 -36.95 -36.58 -2.03
N GLU A 2 -37.57 -36.34 -0.87
CA GLU A 2 -38.87 -35.67 -0.79
C GLU A 2 -38.68 -34.15 -0.93
N ASN A 3 -39.39 -33.54 -1.88
CA ASN A 3 -39.46 -32.09 -2.03
C ASN A 3 -40.43 -31.54 -0.98
N THR A 4 -39.92 -30.82 0.01
CA THR A 4 -40.72 -30.19 1.07
C THR A 4 -41.03 -28.74 0.70
N THR A 5 -42.24 -28.23 1.01
CA THR A 5 -42.62 -26.80 0.82
C THR A 5 -42.80 -26.14 2.20
N PHE A 6 -42.31 -24.91 2.41
CA PHE A 6 -42.27 -24.25 3.73
C PHE A 6 -42.37 -22.70 3.67
N SER A 7 -42.83 -22.09 4.78
CA SER A 7 -42.93 -20.63 4.95
C SER A 7 -41.60 -20.07 5.42
N VAL A 8 -41.09 -19.04 4.73
CA VAL A 8 -39.77 -18.46 4.98
C VAL A 8 -39.85 -17.24 5.90
N ASP A 9 -38.96 -17.19 6.89
CA ASP A 9 -38.80 -16.11 7.85
C ASP A 9 -38.56 -14.72 7.20
N PHE A 10 -39.01 -13.67 7.89
CA PHE A 10 -38.92 -12.28 7.43
C PHE A 10 -37.47 -11.81 7.30
N GLU A 11 -36.57 -12.27 8.18
CA GLU A 11 -35.15 -11.93 8.15
C GLU A 11 -34.51 -12.37 6.81
N MET A 12 -34.75 -13.62 6.39
CA MET A 12 -34.15 -14.19 5.18
C MET A 12 -34.71 -13.57 3.88
N LYS A 13 -36.01 -13.24 3.87
CA LYS A 13 -36.62 -12.48 2.76
C LYS A 13 -36.03 -11.09 2.66
N SER A 14 -35.91 -10.42 3.80
CA SER A 14 -35.39 -9.05 3.88
C SER A 14 -33.92 -9.00 3.44
N ALA A 15 -33.08 -9.92 3.92
CA ALA A 15 -31.68 -9.98 3.53
C ALA A 15 -31.50 -10.23 2.03
N LYS A 16 -32.34 -11.08 1.42
CA LYS A 16 -32.27 -11.32 -0.02
C LYS A 16 -32.66 -10.11 -0.84
N LEU A 17 -33.79 -9.49 -0.52
CA LEU A 17 -34.24 -8.27 -1.20
C LEU A 17 -33.24 -7.12 -1.00
N ALA A 18 -32.66 -7.00 0.20
CA ALA A 18 -31.60 -6.05 0.49
C ALA A 18 -30.41 -6.26 -0.45
N LEU A 19 -29.92 -7.49 -0.61
CA LEU A 19 -28.79 -7.82 -1.48
C LEU A 19 -29.09 -7.55 -2.96
N ASP A 20 -30.27 -7.93 -3.44
CA ASP A 20 -30.68 -7.71 -4.83
C ASP A 20 -30.91 -6.23 -5.17
N SER A 21 -31.16 -5.38 -4.16
CA SER A 21 -31.46 -3.95 -4.31
C SER A 21 -30.22 -3.02 -4.27
N ILE A 22 -29.03 -3.58 -4.03
CA ILE A 22 -27.78 -2.79 -4.00
C ILE A 22 -27.52 -2.14 -5.37
N CYS A 23 -27.13 -0.86 -5.36
CA CYS A 23 -26.94 -0.03 -6.55
C CYS A 23 -25.47 0.36 -6.80
N ILE A 24 -24.83 1.01 -5.83
CA ILE A 24 -23.45 1.50 -5.88
C ILE A 24 -22.46 0.36 -5.71
N TYR A 25 -22.69 -0.51 -4.72
CA TYR A 25 -21.83 -1.67 -4.42
C TYR A 25 -22.23 -2.90 -5.27
N ARG A 26 -22.79 -2.70 -6.46
CA ARG A 26 -23.38 -3.77 -7.29
C ARG A 26 -22.39 -4.88 -7.63
N LYS A 27 -21.12 -4.53 -7.84
CA LYS A 27 -20.04 -5.47 -8.15
C LYS A 27 -19.82 -6.52 -7.06
N LEU A 28 -20.25 -6.25 -5.82
CA LEU A 28 -20.20 -7.24 -4.75
C LEU A 28 -21.05 -8.48 -5.05
N LEU A 29 -22.05 -8.39 -5.94
CA LEU A 29 -22.83 -9.56 -6.34
C LEU A 29 -22.02 -10.59 -7.15
N ASP A 30 -20.88 -10.18 -7.72
CA ASP A 30 -19.97 -11.06 -8.46
C ASP A 30 -18.87 -11.66 -7.56
N ASP A 31 -18.79 -11.23 -6.30
CA ASP A 31 -17.84 -11.75 -5.33
C ASP A 31 -18.17 -13.19 -4.91
N ASP A 32 -17.18 -14.07 -4.79
CA ASP A 32 -17.39 -15.50 -4.49
C ASP A 32 -18.19 -15.75 -3.19
N VAL A 33 -17.94 -14.96 -2.13
CA VAL A 33 -18.63 -15.12 -0.84
C VAL A 33 -20.05 -14.58 -0.92
N ILE A 34 -20.23 -13.39 -1.50
CA ILE A 34 -21.55 -12.75 -1.58
C ILE A 34 -22.45 -13.47 -2.58
N SER A 35 -21.92 -13.93 -3.71
CA SER A 35 -22.65 -14.71 -4.71
C SER A 35 -23.08 -16.07 -4.15
N SER A 36 -22.21 -16.77 -3.42
CA SER A 36 -22.58 -18.03 -2.76
C SER A 36 -23.61 -17.84 -1.64
N LEU A 37 -23.53 -16.75 -0.86
CA LEU A 37 -24.57 -16.37 0.10
C LEU A 37 -25.90 -16.07 -0.59
N ARG A 38 -25.86 -15.35 -1.72
CA ARG A 38 -27.05 -15.04 -2.52
C ARG A 38 -27.76 -16.29 -2.98
N LEU A 39 -27.02 -17.29 -3.47
CA LEU A 39 -27.56 -18.58 -3.89
C LEU A 39 -28.18 -19.35 -2.71
N LEU A 40 -27.54 -19.32 -1.54
CA LEU A 40 -28.09 -19.89 -0.31
C LEU A 40 -29.42 -19.23 0.07
N LEU A 41 -29.48 -17.90 0.04
CA LEU A 41 -30.70 -17.14 0.33
C LEU A 41 -31.78 -17.33 -0.74
N ASP A 42 -31.42 -17.44 -2.02
CA ASP A 42 -32.35 -17.80 -3.10
C ASP A 42 -33.02 -19.14 -2.80
N TYR A 43 -32.22 -20.16 -2.47
CA TYR A 43 -32.73 -21.49 -2.12
C TYR A 43 -33.68 -21.45 -0.93
N ILE A 44 -33.30 -20.76 0.15
CA ILE A 44 -34.16 -20.62 1.34
C ILE A 44 -35.49 -19.93 0.95
N ASN A 45 -35.42 -18.84 0.18
CA ASN A 45 -36.59 -18.05 -0.21
C ASN A 45 -37.49 -18.73 -1.25
N MET A 46 -37.00 -19.72 -2.01
CA MET A 46 -37.87 -20.55 -2.85
C MET A 46 -38.93 -21.28 -2.04
N GLY A 47 -38.69 -21.51 -0.74
CA GLY A 47 -39.62 -22.19 0.16
C GLY A 47 -39.87 -23.63 -0.24
N LYS A 48 -39.03 -24.23 -1.10
CA LYS A 48 -39.12 -25.64 -1.51
C LYS A 48 -37.76 -26.21 -1.90
N GLY A 49 -37.50 -27.47 -1.55
CA GLY A 49 -36.29 -28.18 -2.01
C GLY A 49 -35.90 -29.39 -1.15
N GLU A 50 -34.64 -29.81 -1.31
CA GLU A 50 -34.02 -30.95 -0.63
C GLU A 50 -32.92 -30.53 0.36
N LEU A 51 -32.85 -31.21 1.51
CA LEU A 51 -31.85 -30.93 2.54
C LEU A 51 -30.40 -31.00 2.03
N SER A 52 -30.11 -31.93 1.11
CA SER A 52 -28.80 -32.09 0.45
C SER A 52 -28.33 -30.81 -0.26
N CYS A 53 -29.25 -30.13 -0.96
CA CYS A 53 -28.98 -28.89 -1.68
C CYS A 53 -28.63 -27.76 -0.71
N PHE A 54 -29.41 -27.61 0.37
CA PHE A 54 -29.10 -26.64 1.43
C PHE A 54 -27.71 -26.89 2.03
N THR A 55 -27.41 -28.13 2.42
CA THR A 55 -26.13 -28.48 3.04
C THR A 55 -24.96 -28.14 2.12
N ASN A 56 -25.09 -28.41 0.82
CA ASN A 56 -24.07 -28.07 -0.17
C ASN A 56 -23.90 -26.54 -0.32
N LEU A 57 -24.99 -25.78 -0.47
CA LEU A 57 -24.95 -24.32 -0.60
C LEU A 57 -24.37 -23.64 0.63
N TYR A 58 -24.77 -24.08 1.83
CA TYR A 58 -24.24 -23.58 3.10
C TYR A 58 -22.75 -23.86 3.22
N SER A 59 -22.34 -25.10 2.92
CA SER A 59 -20.93 -25.50 2.99
C SER A 59 -20.08 -24.75 1.98
N ASN A 60 -20.60 -24.49 0.78
CA ASN A 60 -19.92 -23.72 -0.26
C ASN A 60 -19.73 -22.25 0.16
N PHE A 61 -20.78 -21.63 0.72
CA PHE A 61 -20.67 -20.29 1.30
C PHE A 61 -19.61 -20.23 2.41
N PHE A 62 -19.68 -21.15 3.37
CA PHE A 62 -18.71 -21.20 4.48
C PHE A 62 -17.28 -21.44 3.97
N PHE A 63 -17.12 -22.31 2.96
CA PHE A 63 -15.83 -22.55 2.31
C PHE A 63 -15.25 -21.26 1.72
N TYR A 64 -16.03 -20.48 0.97
CA TYR A 64 -15.54 -19.21 0.41
C TYR A 64 -15.24 -18.18 1.50
N LEU A 65 -16.06 -18.09 2.55
CA LEU A 65 -15.80 -17.19 3.68
C LEU A 65 -14.46 -17.53 4.35
N ALA A 66 -14.26 -18.81 4.68
CA ALA A 66 -13.04 -19.31 5.31
C ALA A 66 -11.80 -19.21 4.39
N LYS A 67 -11.95 -19.44 3.08
CA LYS A 67 -10.88 -19.30 2.08
C LYS A 67 -10.31 -17.88 2.06
N ASN A 68 -11.13 -16.87 2.34
CA ASN A 68 -10.71 -15.47 2.43
C ASN A 68 -10.16 -15.10 3.82
N GLY A 69 -9.97 -16.07 4.73
CA GLY A 69 -9.46 -15.84 6.08
C GLY A 69 -10.44 -15.13 7.01
N ALA A 70 -11.69 -14.91 6.58
CA ALA A 70 -12.71 -14.24 7.39
C ALA A 70 -13.41 -15.25 8.31
N ASN A 71 -13.48 -14.92 9.60
CA ASN A 71 -14.24 -15.68 10.58
C ASN A 71 -15.63 -15.08 10.84
N SER A 72 -15.86 -13.86 10.34
CA SER A 72 -17.10 -13.11 10.46
C SER A 72 -17.54 -12.61 9.09
N LEU A 73 -18.83 -12.72 8.80
CA LEU A 73 -19.42 -12.11 7.61
C LEU A 73 -19.45 -10.59 7.71
N GLU A 74 -19.62 -10.03 8.92
CA GLU A 74 -19.59 -8.60 9.15
C GLU A 74 -18.22 -8.02 8.80
N GLU A 75 -17.14 -8.65 9.27
CA GLU A 75 -15.77 -8.25 8.96
C GLU A 75 -15.52 -8.27 7.43
N TYR A 76 -15.89 -9.36 6.77
CA TYR A 76 -15.71 -9.50 5.33
C TYR A 76 -16.44 -8.42 4.53
N VAL A 77 -17.72 -8.17 4.86
CA VAL A 77 -18.54 -7.16 4.17
C VAL A 77 -18.01 -5.75 4.45
N VAL A 78 -17.57 -5.45 5.68
CA VAL A 78 -16.96 -4.15 6.02
C VAL A 78 -15.69 -3.92 5.19
N ASP A 79 -14.83 -4.92 5.04
CA ASP A 79 -13.64 -4.81 4.18
C ASP A 79 -14.01 -4.56 2.72
N LYS A 80 -15.01 -5.28 2.21
CA LYS A 80 -15.53 -5.05 0.86
C LYS A 80 -16.10 -3.64 0.69
N ILE A 81 -16.78 -3.09 1.69
CA ILE A 81 -17.30 -1.72 1.64
C ILE A 81 -16.16 -0.70 1.59
N ILE A 82 -15.20 -0.79 2.53
CA ILE A 82 -14.15 0.21 2.72
C ILE A 82 -13.23 0.29 1.50
N PHE A 83 -12.98 -0.85 0.84
CA PHE A 83 -12.01 -0.94 -0.26
C PHE A 83 -12.64 -1.11 -1.64
N ASP A 84 -13.95 -0.97 -1.80
CA ASP A 84 -14.57 -1.03 -3.13
C ASP A 84 -14.24 0.22 -3.97
N GLU A 85 -13.93 0.00 -5.25
CA GLU A 85 -13.77 1.07 -6.24
C GLU A 85 -15.05 1.20 -7.08
N ASN A 86 -15.89 2.16 -6.68
CA ASN A 86 -17.18 2.44 -7.28
C ASN A 86 -17.40 3.95 -7.48
N SER A 87 -18.54 4.31 -8.06
CA SER A 87 -18.88 5.70 -8.39
C SER A 87 -18.96 6.63 -7.16
N PHE A 88 -19.29 6.11 -5.98
CA PHE A 88 -19.28 6.87 -4.74
C PHE A 88 -17.84 7.06 -4.24
N SER A 89 -17.10 5.96 -4.05
CA SER A 89 -15.75 6.02 -3.49
C SER A 89 -14.81 6.82 -4.39
N LEU A 90 -14.92 6.71 -5.72
CA LEU A 90 -14.13 7.51 -6.66
C LEU A 90 -14.41 9.02 -6.53
N LYS A 91 -15.69 9.42 -6.44
CA LYS A 91 -16.08 10.83 -6.27
C LYS A 91 -15.73 11.38 -4.89
N ALA A 92 -15.86 10.57 -3.84
CA ALA A 92 -15.59 10.97 -2.46
C ALA A 92 -14.13 11.39 -2.22
N GLN A 93 -13.20 10.96 -3.08
CA GLN A 93 -11.79 11.36 -2.99
C GLN A 93 -11.55 12.82 -3.41
N ILE A 94 -12.46 13.44 -4.14
CA ILE A 94 -12.28 14.80 -4.67
C ILE A 94 -12.91 15.79 -3.69
N LYS A 95 -12.09 16.71 -3.15
CA LYS A 95 -12.52 17.80 -2.26
C LYS A 95 -13.28 18.90 -3.02
N ILE A 96 -14.44 18.58 -3.57
CA ILE A 96 -15.33 19.60 -4.16
C ILE A 96 -16.34 20.02 -3.11
N ALA A 97 -16.47 21.34 -2.93
CA ALA A 97 -17.55 21.97 -2.17
C ALA A 97 -18.85 21.91 -2.98
N GLU A 98 -19.44 20.73 -3.11
CA GLU A 98 -20.72 20.60 -3.83
C GLU A 98 -21.89 20.90 -2.89
N LYS A 99 -22.74 21.82 -3.38
CA LYS A 99 -23.93 22.37 -2.73
C LYS A 99 -25.20 21.54 -2.97
N ASP A 100 -25.07 20.38 -3.64
CA ASP A 100 -26.21 19.57 -4.07
C ASP A 100 -26.27 18.24 -3.31
N GLU A 101 -27.50 17.82 -2.98
CA GLU A 101 -27.78 16.49 -2.43
C GLU A 101 -27.20 15.42 -3.37
N ASN A 102 -26.08 14.83 -2.97
CA ASN A 102 -25.36 13.88 -3.80
C ASN A 102 -26.15 12.56 -3.88
N LEU A 103 -26.88 12.37 -4.98
CA LEU A 103 -27.65 11.16 -5.29
C LEU A 103 -26.82 9.88 -5.06
N MET A 104 -25.52 9.91 -5.41
CA MET A 104 -24.62 8.78 -5.24
C MET A 104 -24.33 8.50 -3.76
N GLU A 105 -24.16 9.53 -2.94
CA GLU A 105 -23.96 9.37 -1.50
C GLU A 105 -25.23 8.82 -0.82
N ARG A 106 -26.42 9.31 -1.22
CA ARG A 106 -27.70 8.77 -0.74
C ARG A 106 -27.91 7.31 -1.15
N ALA A 107 -27.56 6.95 -2.39
CA ALA A 107 -27.63 5.58 -2.87
C ALA A 107 -26.64 4.68 -2.13
N ALA A 108 -25.39 5.12 -1.95
CA ALA A 108 -24.38 4.40 -1.17
C ALA A 108 -24.84 4.20 0.27
N ALA A 109 -25.39 5.23 0.92
CA ALA A 109 -25.90 5.13 2.29
C ALA A 109 -27.05 4.12 2.43
N ASN A 110 -27.92 4.01 1.41
CA ASN A 110 -28.96 2.97 1.38
C ASN A 110 -28.36 1.58 1.17
N ASP A 111 -27.38 1.44 0.29
CA ASP A 111 -26.65 0.18 0.11
C ASP A 111 -25.96 -0.25 1.41
N LEU A 112 -25.38 0.67 2.17
CA LEU A 112 -24.79 0.38 3.48
C LEU A 112 -25.82 -0.19 4.46
N ALA A 113 -27.05 0.35 4.48
CA ALA A 113 -28.13 -0.22 5.30
C ALA A 113 -28.49 -1.64 4.87
N ASN A 114 -28.56 -1.90 3.55
CA ASN A 114 -28.85 -3.22 3.01
C ASN A 114 -27.73 -4.21 3.32
N LEU A 115 -26.48 -3.81 3.12
CA LEU A 115 -25.29 -4.59 3.43
C LEU A 115 -25.19 -4.92 4.92
N GLN A 116 -25.64 -4.03 5.81
CA GLN A 116 -25.70 -4.30 7.25
C GLN A 116 -26.63 -5.47 7.58
N LEU A 117 -27.79 -5.58 6.91
CA LEU A 117 -28.72 -6.70 7.12
C LEU A 117 -28.09 -8.04 6.75
N ILE A 118 -27.27 -8.05 5.69
CA ILE A 118 -26.58 -9.26 5.20
C ILE A 118 -25.40 -9.59 6.11
N ALA A 119 -24.60 -8.59 6.46
CA ALA A 119 -23.42 -8.68 7.32
C ALA A 119 -23.74 -9.30 8.69
N ARG A 120 -24.91 -8.99 9.24
CA ARG A 120 -25.35 -9.42 10.58
C ARG A 120 -26.26 -10.65 10.56
N LEU A 121 -26.34 -11.36 9.43
CA LEU A 121 -27.07 -12.62 9.37
C LEU A 121 -26.50 -13.63 10.37
N ASN A 122 -27.38 -14.12 11.24
CA ASN A 122 -27.01 -15.09 12.25
C ASN A 122 -27.06 -16.52 11.66
N PRO A 123 -25.94 -17.27 11.64
CA PRO A 123 -25.92 -18.63 11.11
C PRO A 123 -26.88 -19.57 11.86
N CYS A 124 -27.09 -19.36 13.17
CA CYS A 124 -28.05 -20.12 13.97
C CYS A 124 -29.48 -19.90 13.47
N SER A 125 -29.86 -18.66 13.14
CA SER A 125 -31.18 -18.36 12.58
C SER A 125 -31.40 -19.13 11.28
N ILE A 126 -30.40 -19.12 10.38
CA ILE A 126 -30.45 -19.86 9.10
C ILE A 126 -30.61 -21.37 9.34
N LYS A 127 -29.78 -21.95 10.21
CA LYS A 127 -29.82 -23.38 10.55
C LYS A 127 -31.17 -23.77 11.17
N ASN A 128 -31.64 -23.00 12.14
CA ASN A 128 -32.90 -23.25 12.84
C ASN A 128 -34.10 -23.17 11.90
N GLU A 129 -34.11 -22.21 10.98
CA GLU A 129 -35.16 -22.09 9.97
C GLU A 129 -35.23 -23.36 9.11
N ILE A 130 -34.09 -23.85 8.62
CA ILE A 130 -34.05 -25.05 7.80
C ILE A 130 -34.39 -26.31 8.60
N ILE A 131 -33.96 -26.42 9.85
CA ILE A 131 -34.32 -27.54 10.73
C ILE A 131 -35.85 -27.60 10.95
N ARG A 132 -36.51 -26.44 11.10
CA ARG A 132 -37.97 -26.34 11.17
C ARG A 132 -38.63 -26.74 9.85
N CYS A 133 -38.08 -26.29 8.72
CA CYS A 133 -38.61 -26.62 7.39
C CYS A 133 -38.56 -28.12 7.08
N PHE A 134 -37.56 -28.83 7.61
CA PHE A 134 -37.38 -30.27 7.45
C PHE A 134 -37.64 -31.03 8.76
N GLU A 135 -38.69 -30.64 9.51
CA GLU A 135 -38.95 -31.17 10.85
C GLU A 135 -39.11 -32.70 10.91
N ASN A 136 -39.50 -33.35 9.82
CA ASN A 136 -39.69 -34.80 9.78
C ASN A 136 -38.49 -35.58 9.21
N SER A 137 -37.36 -34.92 8.93
CA SER A 137 -36.17 -35.59 8.37
C SER A 137 -35.28 -36.19 9.45
N ASP A 138 -34.86 -37.45 9.27
CA ASP A 138 -33.89 -38.13 10.14
C ASP A 138 -32.46 -37.52 10.03
N PHE A 139 -32.20 -36.70 9.02
CA PHE A 139 -30.87 -36.18 8.71
C PHE A 139 -30.57 -34.78 9.27
N LYS A 140 -31.44 -34.21 10.12
CA LYS A 140 -31.25 -32.86 10.71
C LYS A 140 -29.94 -32.67 11.45
N TYR A 141 -29.44 -33.72 12.10
CA TYR A 141 -28.18 -33.69 12.85
C TYR A 141 -26.99 -33.28 11.97
N ILE A 142 -27.08 -33.46 10.64
CA ILE A 142 -26.06 -32.98 9.69
C ILE A 142 -26.06 -31.45 9.65
N VAL A 143 -27.23 -30.82 9.60
CA VAL A 143 -27.36 -29.35 9.62
C VAL A 143 -26.87 -28.80 10.95
N GLU A 144 -27.23 -29.43 12.08
CA GLU A 144 -26.79 -29.00 13.42
C GLU A 144 -25.26 -28.97 13.54
N ARG A 145 -24.55 -29.90 12.89
CA ARG A 145 -23.08 -29.99 12.88
C ARG A 145 -22.39 -29.03 11.91
N LEU A 146 -23.13 -28.33 11.04
CA LEU A 146 -22.52 -27.35 10.15
C LEU A 146 -21.88 -26.22 10.98
N PRO A 147 -20.68 -25.76 10.56
CA PRO A 147 -19.93 -24.75 11.29
C PRO A 147 -20.66 -23.41 11.26
N GLU A 148 -20.54 -22.64 12.34
CA GLU A 148 -21.13 -21.30 12.46
C GLU A 148 -20.03 -20.25 12.37
N TRP A 149 -20.26 -19.19 11.60
CA TRP A 149 -19.39 -18.01 11.60
C TRP A 149 -19.71 -17.08 12.77
N LYS A 150 -18.77 -16.21 13.13
CA LYS A 150 -19.02 -15.14 14.10
C LYS A 150 -19.92 -14.08 13.49
N VAL A 151 -20.91 -13.61 14.25
CA VAL A 151 -21.82 -12.53 13.79
C VAL A 151 -21.15 -11.17 13.87
N GLU A 152 -20.38 -10.93 14.93
CA GLU A 152 -19.67 -9.67 15.15
C GLU A 152 -18.24 -9.76 14.61
N GLY A 153 -17.76 -8.66 14.02
CA GLY A 153 -16.35 -8.48 13.68
C GLY A 153 -15.47 -8.38 14.94
N ASP A 154 -14.22 -8.86 14.85
CA ASP A 154 -13.25 -8.80 15.95
C ASP A 154 -11.99 -8.06 15.48
N THR A 155 -11.70 -6.89 16.05
CA THR A 155 -10.51 -6.09 15.71
C THR A 155 -9.28 -6.44 16.53
N SER A 156 -9.37 -7.38 17.47
CA SER A 156 -8.26 -7.68 18.39
C SER A 156 -7.02 -8.24 17.70
N LEU A 157 -7.19 -8.87 16.53
CA LEU A 157 -6.12 -9.44 15.71
C LEU A 157 -5.88 -8.67 14.40
N ASP A 158 -6.52 -7.50 14.24
CA ASP A 158 -6.41 -6.71 13.03
C ASP A 158 -5.01 -6.06 12.97
N ASN A 159 -4.22 -6.40 11.95
CA ASN A 159 -2.89 -5.83 11.70
C ASN A 159 -2.91 -4.68 10.68
N SER A 160 -4.11 -4.22 10.29
CA SER A 160 -4.25 -3.13 9.34
C SER A 160 -3.71 -1.79 9.89
N PRO A 161 -3.41 -0.83 9.00
CA PRO A 161 -3.01 0.51 9.42
C PRO A 161 -4.04 1.19 10.34
N GLU A 162 -3.58 2.07 11.21
CA GLU A 162 -4.41 2.75 12.21
C GLU A 162 -5.63 3.47 11.61
N HIS A 163 -5.51 4.06 10.42
CA HIS A 163 -6.64 4.72 9.76
C HIS A 163 -7.72 3.74 9.28
N VAL A 164 -7.32 2.51 8.90
CA VAL A 164 -8.24 1.42 8.53
C VAL A 164 -8.96 0.89 9.77
N LYS A 165 -8.22 0.65 10.86
CA LYS A 165 -8.80 0.23 12.14
C LYS A 165 -9.87 1.20 12.64
N LYS A 166 -9.61 2.51 12.51
CA LYS A 166 -10.57 3.56 12.89
C LYS A 166 -11.87 3.46 12.11
N ILE A 167 -11.83 3.35 10.79
CA ILE A 167 -13.05 3.27 9.99
C ILE A 167 -13.79 1.93 10.22
N LYS A 168 -13.08 0.81 10.36
CA LYS A 168 -13.67 -0.48 10.74
C LYS A 168 -14.44 -0.39 12.07
N ASN A 169 -13.82 0.22 13.09
CA ASN A 169 -14.46 0.43 14.39
C ASN A 169 -15.73 1.31 14.31
N VAL A 170 -15.79 2.26 13.38
CA VAL A 170 -17.03 3.04 13.12
C VAL A 170 -18.16 2.12 12.64
N PHE A 171 -17.88 1.14 11.76
CA PHE A 171 -18.89 0.19 11.31
C PHE A 171 -19.31 -0.78 12.41
N TYR A 172 -18.36 -1.35 13.15
CA TYR A 172 -18.64 -2.33 14.20
C TYR A 172 -19.41 -1.73 15.38
N SER A 173 -19.09 -0.50 15.79
CA SER A 173 -19.80 0.19 16.89
C SER A 173 -21.12 0.83 16.46
N SER A 174 -21.40 0.94 15.16
CA SER A 174 -22.61 1.59 14.67
C SER A 174 -23.80 0.63 14.67
N SER A 175 -24.94 1.14 15.16
CA SER A 175 -26.22 0.46 15.03
C SER A 175 -26.82 0.60 13.63
N LYS A 176 -26.42 1.62 12.86
CA LYS A 176 -26.96 1.95 11.53
C LYS A 176 -25.86 2.34 10.56
N TRP A 177 -25.49 1.44 9.66
CA TRP A 177 -24.41 1.69 8.70
C TRP A 177 -24.70 2.82 7.71
N LYS A 178 -25.99 3.12 7.45
CA LYS A 178 -26.39 4.30 6.67
C LYS A 178 -25.79 5.61 7.20
N GLU A 179 -25.66 5.74 8.52
CA GLU A 179 -25.14 6.96 9.17
C GLU A 179 -23.60 7.02 9.09
N CYS A 180 -22.93 5.89 8.85
CA CYS A 180 -21.47 5.81 8.66
C CYS A 180 -21.00 6.44 7.34
N ILE A 181 -21.91 6.80 6.43
CA ILE A 181 -21.57 7.36 5.11
C ILE A 181 -20.69 8.62 5.21
N VAL A 182 -20.91 9.44 6.24
CA VAL A 182 -20.14 10.68 6.46
C VAL A 182 -18.68 10.36 6.79
N GLU A 183 -18.45 9.39 7.67
CA GLU A 183 -17.10 8.96 8.06
C GLU A 183 -16.43 8.17 6.93
N LEU A 184 -17.18 7.37 6.17
CA LEU A 184 -16.67 6.69 4.97
C LEU A 184 -16.24 7.69 3.88
N ARG A 185 -17.02 8.75 3.66
CA ARG A 185 -16.66 9.83 2.73
C ARG A 185 -15.36 10.51 3.18
N LYS A 186 -15.24 10.89 4.45
CA LYS A 186 -14.01 11.48 5.01
C LYS A 186 -12.81 10.52 4.91
N PHE A 187 -13.04 9.22 5.06
CA PHE A 187 -12.01 8.22 4.87
C PHE A 187 -11.50 8.24 3.42
N HIS A 188 -12.39 8.19 2.43
CA HIS A 188 -12.00 8.25 1.02
C HIS A 188 -11.36 9.59 0.63
N GLU A 189 -11.83 10.69 1.20
CA GLU A 189 -11.26 12.03 0.99
C GLU A 189 -9.78 12.11 1.42
N ASN A 190 -9.42 11.45 2.52
CA ASN A 190 -8.06 11.52 3.08
C ASN A 190 -7.14 10.40 2.58
N TYR A 191 -7.69 9.21 2.34
CA TYR A 191 -6.88 8.01 2.09
C TYR A 191 -7.08 7.43 0.68
N GLY A 192 -8.08 7.88 -0.07
CA GLY A 192 -8.39 7.33 -1.39
C GLY A 192 -9.37 6.16 -1.37
N CYS A 193 -9.45 5.40 -2.46
CA CYS A 193 -10.25 4.19 -2.57
C CYS A 193 -9.41 2.99 -3.02
N GLY A 194 -9.98 1.79 -2.94
CA GLY A 194 -9.33 0.57 -3.39
C GLY A 194 -8.02 0.29 -2.66
N ILE A 195 -7.06 -0.24 -3.42
CA ILE A 195 -5.73 -0.57 -2.91
C ILE A 195 -4.99 0.67 -2.38
N PHE A 196 -5.30 1.87 -2.87
CA PHE A 196 -4.67 3.13 -2.45
C PHE A 196 -5.15 3.62 -1.08
N ALA A 197 -6.32 3.16 -0.63
CA ALA A 197 -6.81 3.39 0.72
C ALA A 197 -6.17 2.45 1.75
N MET A 198 -5.89 1.22 1.32
CA MET A 198 -5.29 0.19 2.18
C MET A 198 -3.79 0.40 2.36
N TYR A 199 -3.07 0.66 1.27
CA TYR A 199 -1.61 0.71 1.26
C TYR A 199 -1.09 2.11 0.94
N ARG A 200 0.01 2.48 1.60
CA ARG A 200 0.75 3.72 1.31
C ARG A 200 1.92 3.52 0.33
N ALA A 201 2.45 2.30 0.28
CA ALA A 201 3.59 1.93 -0.55
C ALA A 201 3.23 0.73 -1.42
N PHE A 202 3.78 0.72 -2.64
CA PHE A 202 3.55 -0.31 -3.63
C PHE A 202 4.86 -0.70 -4.30
N VAL A 203 4.91 -1.94 -4.80
CA VAL A 203 5.90 -2.36 -5.79
C VAL A 203 5.17 -2.65 -7.10
N TRP A 204 5.74 -2.22 -8.22
CA TRP A 204 5.26 -2.63 -9.54
C TRP A 204 5.74 -4.05 -9.84
N GLU A 205 4.78 -4.97 -10.01
CA GLU A 205 5.04 -6.36 -10.39
C GLU A 205 4.36 -6.69 -11.73
N ARG A 206 4.79 -7.78 -12.36
CA ARG A 206 4.14 -8.36 -13.53
C ARG A 206 3.68 -9.77 -13.22
N GLU A 207 2.43 -10.06 -13.55
CA GLU A 207 1.87 -11.41 -13.53
C GLU A 207 1.19 -11.65 -14.88
N ASN A 208 1.51 -12.77 -15.53
CA ASN A 208 0.98 -13.11 -16.87
C ASN A 208 1.14 -12.00 -17.91
N ASN A 209 2.28 -11.28 -17.90
CA ASN A 209 2.59 -10.10 -18.74
C ASN A 209 1.69 -8.88 -18.51
N ILE A 210 0.90 -8.85 -17.45
CA ILE A 210 0.10 -7.70 -17.04
C ILE A 210 0.79 -7.06 -15.83
N GLY A 211 1.12 -5.78 -15.94
CA GLY A 211 1.70 -5.02 -14.84
C GLY A 211 0.63 -4.54 -13.87
N TYR A 212 0.92 -4.55 -12.58
CA TYR A 212 0.01 -4.07 -11.53
C TYR A 212 0.76 -3.53 -10.31
N CYS A 213 0.09 -2.66 -9.55
CA CYS A 213 0.58 -2.19 -8.25
C CYS A 213 0.25 -3.22 -7.17
N LYS A 214 1.27 -3.81 -6.55
CA LYS A 214 1.11 -4.65 -5.36
C LYS A 214 1.35 -3.85 -4.10
N GLY A 215 0.37 -3.86 -3.19
CA GLY A 215 0.49 -3.19 -1.89
C GLY A 215 1.54 -3.81 -0.99
N ILE A 216 2.27 -2.97 -0.25
CA ILE A 216 3.22 -3.40 0.78
C ILE A 216 2.56 -3.22 2.16
N GLU A 217 2.29 -4.33 2.85
CA GLU A 217 1.66 -4.35 4.19
C GLU A 217 2.52 -3.65 5.26
N HIS A 218 3.83 -3.92 5.26
CA HIS A 218 4.76 -3.40 6.25
C HIS A 218 5.94 -2.67 5.59
N PRO A 219 5.74 -1.43 5.10
CA PRO A 219 6.83 -0.62 4.57
C PRO A 219 7.87 -0.33 5.67
N ASP A 220 9.12 -0.12 5.26
CA ASP A 220 10.22 0.28 6.16
C ASP A 220 9.78 1.45 7.08
N PRO A 221 9.82 1.29 8.42
CA PRO A 221 9.30 2.27 9.37
C PRO A 221 10.23 3.49 9.56
N ILE A 222 11.30 3.60 8.77
CA ILE A 222 12.28 4.68 8.87
C ILE A 222 11.64 6.07 8.92
N SER A 223 12.02 6.85 9.92
CA SER A 223 11.56 8.20 10.11
C SER A 223 12.64 9.20 9.71
N LEU A 224 12.21 10.43 9.47
CA LEU A 224 13.11 11.56 9.27
C LEU A 224 14.04 11.80 10.47
N SER A 225 13.64 11.42 11.69
CA SER A 225 14.52 11.56 12.86
C SER A 225 15.66 10.53 12.90
N ASP A 226 15.59 9.47 12.07
CA ASP A 226 16.61 8.41 12.01
C ASP A 226 17.81 8.74 11.11
N LEU A 227 17.72 9.83 10.35
CA LEU A 227 18.69 10.22 9.31
C LEU A 227 19.50 11.44 9.75
N ILE A 228 20.29 11.25 10.80
CA ILE A 228 21.11 12.27 11.46
C ILE A 228 22.28 12.66 10.53
N GLY A 229 22.62 13.95 10.49
CA GLY A 229 23.79 14.48 9.77
C GLY A 229 23.58 14.73 8.28
N TYR A 230 22.37 14.48 7.76
CA TYR A 230 21.99 14.71 6.36
C TYR A 230 20.79 15.67 6.24
N GLU A 231 20.66 16.61 7.17
CA GLU A 231 19.51 17.50 7.28
C GLU A 231 19.36 18.41 6.05
N LYS A 232 20.49 18.86 5.47
CA LYS A 232 20.51 19.75 4.29
C LYS A 232 20.06 19.03 3.02
N GLU A 233 20.60 17.84 2.77
CA GLU A 233 20.24 17.02 1.61
C GLU A 233 18.76 16.65 1.69
N ARG A 234 18.28 16.34 2.90
CA ARG A 234 16.89 15.97 3.14
C ARG A 234 15.94 17.15 3.03
N SER A 235 16.33 18.36 3.46
CA SER A 235 15.44 19.53 3.36
C SER A 235 15.02 19.82 1.92
N LEU A 236 15.91 19.59 0.95
CA LEU A 236 15.59 19.72 -0.48
C LEU A 236 14.51 18.74 -0.93
N VAL A 237 14.59 17.47 -0.50
CA VAL A 237 13.56 16.46 -0.82
C VAL A 237 12.22 16.82 -0.17
N LEU A 238 12.26 17.29 1.09
CA LEU A 238 11.05 17.68 1.83
C LEU A 238 10.36 18.88 1.18
N GLU A 239 11.11 19.93 0.87
CA GLU A 239 10.58 21.14 0.22
C GLU A 239 9.90 20.81 -1.11
N ASN A 240 10.56 20.03 -1.97
CA ASN A 240 10.00 19.61 -3.25
C ASN A 240 8.73 18.76 -3.07
N THR A 241 8.71 17.87 -2.07
CA THR A 241 7.54 17.03 -1.78
C THR A 241 6.38 17.85 -1.21
N GLU A 242 6.65 18.84 -0.37
CA GLU A 242 5.61 19.73 0.16
C GLU A 242 5.00 20.62 -0.93
N GLN A 243 5.81 21.10 -1.87
CA GLN A 243 5.31 21.80 -3.06
C GLN A 243 4.39 20.89 -3.89
N PHE A 244 4.83 19.66 -4.14
CA PHE A 244 4.06 18.65 -4.87
C PHE A 244 2.70 18.35 -4.22
N LEU A 245 2.68 18.15 -2.90
CA LEU A 245 1.46 17.87 -2.14
C LEU A 245 0.46 19.02 -2.16
N LYS A 246 0.96 20.25 -2.12
CA LYS A 246 0.15 21.47 -2.23
C LYS A 246 -0.34 21.74 -3.66
N GLY A 247 0.03 20.91 -4.63
CA GLY A 247 -0.35 21.06 -6.03
C GLY A 247 0.45 22.11 -6.80
N PHE A 248 1.56 22.59 -6.24
CA PHE A 248 2.50 23.44 -6.96
C PHE A 248 3.41 22.61 -7.87
N SER A 249 4.11 23.27 -8.78
CA SER A 249 5.12 22.62 -9.63
C SER A 249 6.22 22.03 -8.75
N ALA A 250 6.52 20.75 -8.96
CA ALA A 250 7.60 20.04 -8.30
C ALA A 250 8.46 19.32 -9.34
N ASN A 251 9.70 19.04 -8.97
CA ASN A 251 10.71 18.48 -9.86
C ASN A 251 10.90 16.99 -9.61
N ASN A 252 11.29 16.28 -10.66
CA ASN A 252 11.90 14.95 -10.53
C ASN A 252 13.26 15.13 -9.84
N ALA A 253 13.58 14.26 -8.89
CA ALA A 253 14.80 14.36 -8.09
C ALA A 253 15.69 13.13 -8.25
N LEU A 254 17.00 13.37 -8.40
CA LEU A 254 18.03 12.35 -8.39
C LEU A 254 18.88 12.51 -7.13
N LEU A 255 18.82 11.51 -6.26
CA LEU A 255 19.64 11.42 -5.06
C LEU A 255 20.85 10.53 -5.39
N HIS A 256 22.04 11.10 -5.51
CA HIS A 256 23.23 10.34 -5.88
C HIS A 256 24.36 10.54 -4.87
N GLY A 257 25.36 9.65 -4.91
CA GLY A 257 26.49 9.71 -3.99
C GLY A 257 26.74 8.38 -3.30
N ASP A 258 27.39 8.43 -2.15
CA ASP A 258 27.96 7.25 -1.50
C ASP A 258 26.95 6.22 -1.04
N ARG A 259 27.37 4.96 -1.10
CA ARG A 259 26.62 3.86 -0.49
C ARG A 259 26.52 4.06 1.04
N GLY A 260 25.36 3.75 1.60
CA GLY A 260 25.14 3.78 3.05
C GLY A 260 24.89 5.16 3.67
N THR A 261 24.76 6.22 2.87
CA THR A 261 24.49 7.60 3.35
C THR A 261 23.01 7.93 3.54
N GLY A 262 22.10 7.02 3.19
CA GLY A 262 20.67 7.18 3.46
C GLY A 262 19.83 7.78 2.32
N LYS A 263 20.28 7.68 1.06
CA LYS A 263 19.51 8.12 -0.13
C LYS A 263 18.11 7.48 -0.21
N SER A 264 18.04 6.15 -0.31
CA SER A 264 16.76 5.41 -0.38
C SER A 264 15.95 5.58 0.90
N SER A 265 16.64 5.58 2.05
CA SER A 265 16.02 5.83 3.35
C SER A 265 15.37 7.20 3.46
N THR A 266 15.94 8.24 2.84
CA THR A 266 15.35 9.58 2.78
C THR A 266 14.01 9.54 2.08
N VAL A 267 13.94 8.92 0.90
CA VAL A 267 12.70 8.82 0.13
C VAL A 267 11.65 8.03 0.91
N LYS A 268 12.01 6.88 1.50
CA LYS A 268 11.10 6.09 2.35
C LYS A 268 10.60 6.88 3.57
N ALA A 269 11.46 7.66 4.21
CA ALA A 269 11.07 8.51 5.34
C ALA A 269 10.12 9.65 4.94
N VAL A 270 10.25 10.20 3.72
CA VAL A 270 9.30 11.17 3.17
C VAL A 270 7.91 10.56 3.02
N LEU A 271 7.80 9.33 2.50
CA LEU A 271 6.52 8.63 2.45
C LEU A 271 5.88 8.51 3.84
N ASN A 272 6.65 8.04 4.83
CA ASN A 272 6.16 7.85 6.19
C ASN A 272 5.71 9.16 6.85
N LYS A 273 6.31 10.30 6.49
CA LYS A 273 5.89 11.61 6.99
C LYS A 273 4.57 12.09 6.37
N TYR A 274 4.43 11.97 5.05
CA TYR A 274 3.34 12.65 4.32
C TYR A 274 2.24 11.72 3.79
N TYR A 275 2.23 10.42 4.10
CA TYR A 275 1.18 9.50 3.58
C TYR A 275 -0.25 9.91 3.97
N THR A 276 -0.42 10.56 5.13
CA THR A 276 -1.71 11.09 5.60
C THR A 276 -2.17 12.34 4.85
N GLU A 277 -1.28 12.97 4.08
CA GLU A 277 -1.59 14.13 3.23
C GLU A 277 -1.87 13.70 1.77
N GLY A 278 -2.11 12.41 1.54
CA GLY A 278 -2.41 11.85 0.23
C GLY A 278 -1.20 11.39 -0.57
N LEU A 279 0.00 11.34 0.02
CA LEU A 279 1.20 10.82 -0.63
C LEU A 279 1.15 9.29 -0.73
N ARG A 280 1.46 8.77 -1.92
CA ARG A 280 1.68 7.34 -2.19
C ARG A 280 3.03 7.16 -2.88
N MET A 281 3.61 5.98 -2.71
CA MET A 281 4.89 5.65 -3.33
C MET A 281 4.80 4.34 -4.08
N ILE A 282 5.30 4.32 -5.30
CA ILE A 282 5.37 3.11 -6.13
C ILE A 282 6.83 2.88 -6.48
N GLU A 283 7.39 1.82 -5.92
CA GLU A 283 8.72 1.34 -6.29
C GLU A 283 8.63 0.62 -7.63
N VAL A 284 9.37 1.11 -8.62
CA VAL A 284 9.45 0.50 -9.95
C VAL A 284 10.82 -0.15 -10.11
N PRO A 285 10.89 -1.49 -10.16
CA PRO A 285 12.13 -2.19 -10.45
C PRO A 285 12.70 -1.76 -11.80
N LYS A 286 14.04 -1.71 -11.91
CA LYS A 286 14.76 -1.31 -13.14
C LYS A 286 14.32 -2.11 -14.37
N ALA A 287 13.99 -3.39 -14.19
CA ALA A 287 13.54 -4.28 -15.27
C ALA A 287 12.18 -3.89 -15.86
N TYR A 288 11.42 -3.01 -15.18
CA TYR A 288 10.06 -2.62 -15.57
C TYR A 288 9.94 -1.13 -15.86
N LEU A 289 11.05 -0.42 -16.10
CA LEU A 289 11.01 1.00 -16.48
C LEU A 289 10.27 1.22 -17.82
N THR A 290 10.20 0.20 -18.69
CA THR A 290 9.37 0.27 -19.90
C THR A 290 7.88 0.44 -19.61
N ASP A 291 7.42 0.20 -18.39
CA ASP A 291 6.00 0.21 -18.02
C ASP A 291 5.48 1.57 -17.55
N PHE A 292 6.35 2.57 -17.43
CA PHE A 292 5.97 3.93 -17.04
C PHE A 292 4.71 4.47 -17.74
N PRO A 293 4.53 4.31 -19.07
CA PRO A 293 3.32 4.77 -19.74
C PRO A 293 2.04 4.14 -19.17
N TYR A 294 2.08 2.85 -18.83
CA TYR A 294 0.93 2.15 -18.23
C TYR A 294 0.67 2.65 -16.81
N ILE A 295 1.73 2.77 -16.00
CA ILE A 295 1.65 3.33 -14.64
C ILE A 295 1.01 4.72 -14.66
N ILE A 296 1.40 5.59 -15.59
CA ILE A 296 0.82 6.94 -15.70
C ILE A 296 -0.66 6.87 -16.06
N ARG A 297 -1.05 6.04 -17.03
CA ARG A 297 -2.44 5.91 -17.45
C ARG A 297 -3.34 5.42 -16.33
N ASP A 298 -2.86 4.51 -15.49
CA ASP A 298 -3.62 3.95 -14.37
C ASP A 298 -3.82 4.95 -13.23
N LEU A 299 -2.89 5.90 -13.07
CA LEU A 299 -2.82 6.78 -11.92
C LEU A 299 -3.19 8.24 -12.20
N LYS A 300 -3.19 8.70 -13.45
CA LYS A 300 -3.34 10.13 -13.79
C LYS A 300 -4.64 10.77 -13.29
N ASP A 301 -5.71 9.99 -13.23
CA ASP A 301 -7.05 10.46 -12.83
C ASP A 301 -7.29 10.32 -11.31
N ARG A 302 -6.28 9.87 -10.56
CA ARG A 302 -6.34 9.72 -9.10
C ARG A 302 -5.96 11.05 -8.42
N PRO A 303 -6.69 11.48 -7.37
CA PRO A 303 -6.37 12.73 -6.66
C PRO A 303 -5.15 12.63 -5.74
N GLN A 304 -4.72 11.42 -5.38
CA GLN A 304 -3.51 11.20 -4.58
C GLN A 304 -2.26 11.65 -5.35
N LYS A 305 -1.20 11.93 -4.60
CA LYS A 305 0.10 12.34 -5.12
C LYS A 305 1.05 11.14 -5.10
N PHE A 306 1.62 10.78 -6.23
CA PHE A 306 2.46 9.60 -6.36
C PHE A 306 3.93 9.99 -6.57
N ILE A 307 4.80 9.46 -5.72
CA ILE A 307 6.24 9.40 -6.00
C ILE A 307 6.51 8.05 -6.66
N ILE A 308 6.96 8.07 -7.91
CA ILE A 308 7.52 6.88 -8.55
C ILE A 308 8.98 6.79 -8.14
N PHE A 309 9.29 5.74 -7.38
CA PHE A 309 10.60 5.53 -6.79
C PHE A 309 11.39 4.50 -7.59
N VAL A 310 12.58 4.88 -8.04
CA VAL A 310 13.51 3.98 -8.74
C VAL A 310 14.79 3.86 -7.91
N ASP A 311 14.94 2.74 -7.22
CA ASP A 311 16.11 2.54 -6.35
C ASP A 311 17.34 2.09 -7.14
N ASP A 312 18.49 2.62 -6.72
CA ASP A 312 19.82 2.30 -7.23
C ASP A 312 19.94 2.38 -8.76
N LEU A 313 19.33 3.36 -9.42
CA LEU A 313 19.44 3.55 -10.86
C LEU A 313 20.90 3.46 -11.33
N VAL A 314 21.17 2.41 -12.12
CA VAL A 314 22.42 2.19 -12.83
C VAL A 314 22.12 2.46 -14.29
N PHE A 315 22.86 3.37 -14.90
CA PHE A 315 22.74 3.64 -16.33
C PHE A 315 23.56 2.59 -17.08
N ALA A 316 23.05 1.35 -17.08
CA ALA A 316 23.58 0.24 -17.88
C ALA A 316 23.07 0.34 -19.33
N ASP A 317 23.63 -0.47 -20.23
CA ASP A 317 23.40 -0.40 -21.69
C ASP A 317 22.04 -0.97 -22.15
N ASP A 318 21.04 -1.03 -21.26
CA ASP A 318 19.66 -1.31 -21.67
C ASP A 318 19.01 -0.02 -22.22
N GLU A 319 19.21 0.19 -23.52
CA GLU A 319 18.70 1.35 -24.27
C GLU A 319 17.18 1.52 -24.14
N GLN A 320 16.41 0.43 -23.96
CA GLN A 320 14.94 0.51 -23.92
C GLN A 320 14.45 1.14 -22.62
N SER A 321 14.95 0.64 -21.47
CA SER A 321 14.63 1.20 -20.15
C SER A 321 15.08 2.66 -20.02
N TYR A 322 16.25 2.96 -20.58
CA TYR A 322 16.79 4.31 -20.63
C TYR A 322 15.92 5.25 -21.47
N THR A 323 15.53 4.83 -22.67
CA THR A 323 14.68 5.63 -23.58
C THR A 323 13.31 5.90 -22.95
N ALA A 324 12.72 4.91 -22.28
CA ALA A 324 11.45 5.07 -21.58
C ALA A 324 11.54 6.12 -20.46
N LEU A 325 12.54 6.03 -19.58
CA LEU A 325 12.75 6.99 -18.50
C LEU A 325 13.06 8.40 -19.06
N LYS A 326 13.87 8.47 -20.11
CA LYS A 326 14.24 9.72 -20.81
C LYS A 326 13.02 10.46 -21.35
N ALA A 327 12.14 9.75 -22.06
CA ALA A 327 10.89 10.29 -22.60
C ALA A 327 9.93 10.78 -21.50
N MET A 328 9.92 10.10 -20.35
CA MET A 328 9.10 10.49 -19.21
C MET A 328 9.59 11.77 -18.52
N LEU A 329 10.91 11.92 -18.35
CA LEU A 329 11.47 13.13 -17.77
C LEU A 329 11.31 14.35 -18.70
N GLU A 330 11.33 14.14 -20.02
CA GLU A 330 11.07 15.19 -21.03
C GLU A 330 9.61 15.65 -21.06
N GLY A 331 8.68 14.82 -20.59
CA GLY A 331 7.26 15.03 -20.80
C GLY A 331 6.89 14.75 -22.26
N GLY A 332 6.49 13.51 -22.54
CA GLY A 332 5.97 13.14 -23.86
C GLY A 332 4.67 13.87 -24.23
N LEU A 333 4.09 13.51 -25.39
CA LEU A 333 2.82 14.08 -25.87
C LEU A 333 1.63 13.82 -24.92
N GLU A 334 1.72 12.77 -24.10
CA GLU A 334 0.80 12.54 -22.99
C GLU A 334 1.15 13.50 -21.85
N ASN A 335 0.27 14.48 -21.62
CA ASN A 335 0.40 15.57 -20.65
C ASN A 335 1.05 15.12 -19.33
N LYS A 336 2.10 15.84 -18.87
CA LYS A 336 2.80 15.56 -17.61
C LYS A 336 1.78 15.52 -16.46
N SER A 337 1.58 14.36 -15.87
CA SER A 337 0.55 14.20 -14.84
C SER A 337 0.90 15.05 -13.61
N SER A 338 0.02 15.97 -13.22
CA SER A 338 0.25 16.90 -12.10
C SER A 338 0.25 16.21 -10.73
N ASN A 339 -0.04 14.91 -10.70
CA ASN A 339 -0.10 14.07 -9.52
C ASN A 339 1.05 13.04 -9.46
N MET A 340 2.08 13.14 -10.31
CA MET A 340 3.23 12.23 -10.30
C MET A 340 4.58 12.96 -10.38
N ILE A 341 5.56 12.51 -9.60
CA ILE A 341 6.98 12.88 -9.72
C ILE A 341 7.86 11.65 -9.56
N ILE A 342 9.07 11.70 -10.12
CA ILE A 342 10.04 10.60 -10.09
C ILE A 342 11.17 10.94 -9.12
N TYR A 343 11.40 10.08 -8.12
CA TYR A 343 12.60 10.08 -7.28
C TYR A 343 13.45 8.86 -7.61
N ALA A 344 14.70 9.09 -8.01
CA ALA A 344 15.66 8.04 -8.28
C ALA A 344 16.84 8.13 -7.31
N THR A 345 17.41 6.99 -6.91
CA THR A 345 18.72 6.98 -6.23
C THR A 345 19.81 6.45 -7.14
N SER A 346 21.06 6.87 -6.96
CA SER A 346 22.21 6.25 -7.64
C SER A 346 23.42 6.20 -6.73
N ASN A 347 24.18 5.10 -6.77
CA ASN A 347 25.40 4.95 -6.00
C ASN A 347 26.64 5.60 -6.67
N ARG A 348 26.49 6.19 -7.85
CA ARG A 348 27.60 6.84 -8.56
C ARG A 348 27.74 8.31 -8.14
N ARG A 349 28.83 8.69 -7.46
CA ARG A 349 29.04 10.05 -6.91
C ARG A 349 29.17 11.08 -8.03
N HIS A 350 29.85 10.69 -9.09
CA HIS A 350 30.09 11.51 -10.27
C HIS A 350 29.69 10.72 -11.50
N LEU A 351 28.44 10.88 -11.93
CA LEU A 351 27.96 10.32 -13.19
C LEU A 351 28.83 10.69 -14.39
N VAL A 352 29.62 11.76 -14.30
CA VAL A 352 30.67 12.11 -15.26
C VAL A 352 31.95 11.32 -14.99
N LYS A 353 32.63 11.57 -13.85
CA LYS A 353 34.01 11.11 -13.60
C LYS A 353 34.14 9.59 -13.44
N GLU A 354 33.20 8.93 -12.77
CA GLU A 354 33.32 7.48 -12.52
C GLU A 354 33.16 6.65 -13.80
N TYR A 355 32.46 7.15 -14.84
CA TYR A 355 32.42 6.50 -16.15
C TYR A 355 33.72 6.67 -16.94
N PHE A 356 34.45 7.76 -16.72
CA PHE A 356 35.81 7.93 -17.26
C PHE A 356 36.81 7.01 -16.55
N ASP A 357 36.64 6.76 -15.25
CA ASP A 357 37.54 5.92 -14.44
C ASP A 357 37.25 4.40 -14.52
N GLU A 358 36.04 3.98 -14.93
CA GLU A 358 35.67 2.56 -15.11
C GLU A 358 36.40 1.83 -16.26
N ARG A 359 37.41 2.45 -16.92
CA ARG A 359 38.16 1.83 -18.01
C ARG A 359 39.69 1.90 -17.83
N PRO A 360 40.34 0.81 -17.41
CA PRO A 360 41.78 0.63 -17.61
C PRO A 360 42.03 0.22 -19.07
N GLY A 361 42.53 1.16 -19.88
CA GLY A 361 43.18 0.88 -21.17
C GLY A 361 42.24 0.60 -22.34
N ILE A 362 41.91 1.64 -23.12
CA ILE A 362 41.50 1.47 -24.52
C ILE A 362 42.40 2.36 -25.36
N GLN A 363 43.25 1.72 -26.17
CA GLN A 363 44.05 2.39 -27.19
C GLN A 363 43.12 2.96 -28.27
N ALA A 364 43.43 4.17 -28.70
CA ALA A 364 42.72 4.95 -29.70
C ALA A 364 42.48 4.14 -31.00
N SER A 365 41.23 3.73 -31.23
CA SER A 365 40.69 3.53 -32.59
C SER A 365 39.18 3.24 -32.52
N SER A 366 38.36 4.10 -33.15
CA SER A 366 36.92 3.93 -33.50
C SER A 366 35.89 3.67 -32.38
N SER A 367 36.27 3.11 -31.23
CA SER A 367 35.41 2.88 -30.06
C SER A 367 35.27 4.09 -29.13
N GLU A 368 36.02 5.17 -29.38
CA GLU A 368 35.97 6.41 -28.60
C GLU A 368 34.70 7.23 -28.88
N VAL A 369 34.22 7.26 -30.14
CA VAL A 369 33.03 8.04 -30.53
C VAL A 369 31.76 7.44 -29.93
N HIS A 370 31.56 6.13 -30.06
CA HIS A 370 30.43 5.43 -29.43
C HIS A 370 30.48 5.49 -27.89
N ALA A 371 31.69 5.53 -27.31
CA ALA A 371 31.84 5.67 -25.87
C ALA A 371 31.50 7.08 -25.40
N SER A 372 31.93 8.14 -26.09
CA SER A 372 31.56 9.52 -25.78
C SER A 372 30.05 9.75 -25.92
N ASP A 373 29.42 9.15 -26.93
CA ASP A 373 27.98 9.25 -27.15
C ASP A 373 27.22 8.61 -25.98
N SER A 374 27.63 7.42 -25.53
CA SER A 374 27.00 6.74 -24.38
C SER A 374 27.14 7.52 -23.05
N VAL A 375 28.28 8.18 -22.84
CA VAL A 375 28.50 9.01 -21.64
C VAL A 375 27.65 10.28 -21.72
N GLN A 376 27.62 10.93 -22.89
CA GLN A 376 26.87 12.16 -23.10
C GLN A 376 25.35 11.92 -23.00
N GLU A 377 24.86 10.77 -23.46
CA GLU A 377 23.49 10.36 -23.21
C GLU A 377 23.22 10.22 -21.71
N LYS A 378 24.00 9.42 -20.98
CA LYS A 378 23.80 9.19 -19.54
C LYS A 378 23.81 10.49 -18.72
N LEU A 379 24.65 11.46 -19.09
CA LEU A 379 24.65 12.81 -18.52
C LEU A 379 23.40 13.60 -18.90
N SER A 380 22.96 13.52 -20.16
CA SER A 380 21.71 14.16 -20.60
C SER A 380 20.49 13.68 -19.83
N LEU A 381 20.49 12.44 -19.31
CA LEU A 381 19.41 11.94 -18.47
C LEU A 381 19.48 12.51 -17.06
N ALA A 382 20.67 12.55 -16.46
CA ALA A 382 20.88 13.14 -15.15
C ALA A 382 20.47 14.63 -15.11
N ASP A 383 20.81 15.39 -16.16
CA ASP A 383 20.48 16.81 -16.29
C ASP A 383 18.96 17.08 -16.40
N ARG A 384 18.15 16.06 -16.70
CA ARG A 384 16.68 16.18 -16.77
C ARG A 384 16.00 16.03 -15.42
N PHE A 385 16.71 15.56 -14.41
CA PHE A 385 16.24 15.69 -13.04
C PHE A 385 16.40 17.15 -12.63
N GLY A 386 15.27 17.82 -12.39
CA GLY A 386 15.28 19.23 -11.99
C GLY A 386 15.92 19.48 -10.62
N ILE A 387 16.09 18.43 -9.81
CA ILE A 387 16.81 18.49 -8.53
C ILE A 387 17.85 17.36 -8.49
N ASN A 388 19.10 17.72 -8.24
CA ASN A 388 20.21 16.79 -8.01
C ASN A 388 20.75 16.98 -6.59
N ILE A 389 20.75 15.91 -5.79
CA ILE A 389 21.13 15.95 -4.37
C ILE A 389 22.30 14.99 -4.16
N VAL A 390 23.42 15.55 -3.69
CA VAL A 390 24.66 14.81 -3.48
C VAL A 390 24.77 14.35 -2.02
N PHE A 391 24.70 13.05 -1.79
CA PHE A 391 24.92 12.43 -0.48
C PHE A 391 26.37 11.95 -0.37
N SER A 392 27.21 12.69 0.35
CA SER A 392 28.62 12.33 0.54
C SER A 392 28.83 11.53 1.82
N SER A 393 29.86 10.68 1.83
CA SER A 393 30.36 10.04 3.06
C SER A 393 30.69 11.12 4.10
N PRO A 394 30.29 10.94 5.36
CA PRO A 394 30.50 11.95 6.38
C PRO A 394 31.98 12.05 6.72
N THR A 395 32.41 13.27 7.09
CA THR A 395 33.69 13.50 7.74
C THR A 395 33.77 12.73 9.06
N LYS A 396 34.98 12.63 9.65
CA LYS A 396 35.16 11.98 10.95
C LYS A 396 34.21 12.55 12.02
N ASN A 397 34.11 13.87 12.09
CA ASN A 397 33.29 14.54 13.09
C ASN A 397 31.79 14.34 12.83
N GLU A 398 31.36 14.41 11.57
CA GLU A 398 29.97 14.11 11.20
C GLU A 398 29.60 12.66 11.50
N TYR A 399 30.50 11.71 11.24
CA TYR A 399 30.30 10.30 11.58
C TYR A 399 30.12 10.11 13.09
N LEU A 400 30.97 10.74 13.91
CA LEU A 400 30.83 10.69 15.37
C LEU A 400 29.54 11.35 15.86
N ASN A 401 29.11 12.45 15.23
CA ASN A 401 27.82 13.08 15.54
C ASN A 401 26.63 12.16 15.21
N ILE A 402 26.70 11.38 14.13
CA ILE A 402 25.69 10.38 13.79
C ILE A 402 25.66 9.28 14.87
N VAL A 403 26.83 8.78 15.28
CA VAL A 403 26.97 7.78 16.34
C VAL A 403 26.36 8.28 17.65
N ASP A 404 26.73 9.50 18.07
CA ASP A 404 26.17 10.16 19.26
C ASP A 404 24.64 10.24 19.19
N GLY A 405 24.11 10.76 18.08
CA GLY A 405 22.67 10.93 17.93
C GLY A 405 21.89 9.62 17.93
N ILE A 406 22.43 8.54 17.36
CA ILE A 406 21.81 7.21 17.43
C ILE A 406 21.88 6.66 18.88
N ALA A 407 23.03 6.79 19.55
CA ALA A 407 23.20 6.33 20.93
C ALA A 407 22.27 7.05 21.91
N GLU A 408 22.12 8.37 21.77
CA GLU A 408 21.20 9.20 22.56
C GLU A 408 19.74 8.79 22.32
N LYS A 409 19.35 8.60 21.05
CA LYS A 409 18.00 8.15 20.69
C LYS A 409 17.66 6.79 21.30
N ARG A 410 18.64 5.88 21.38
CA ARG A 410 18.50 4.56 22.01
C ARG A 410 18.74 4.57 23.53
N LYS A 411 19.11 5.73 24.10
CA LYS A 411 19.39 5.91 25.54
C LYS A 411 20.48 4.95 26.04
N LEU A 412 21.51 4.72 25.24
CA LEU A 412 22.63 3.86 25.62
C LEU A 412 23.41 4.49 26.78
N LYS A 413 23.75 3.67 27.78
CA LYS A 413 24.56 4.07 28.92
C LYS A 413 26.01 3.66 28.67
N ILE A 414 26.74 4.51 27.98
CA ILE A 414 28.16 4.31 27.69
C ILE A 414 28.90 5.64 27.78
N ASP A 415 30.15 5.59 28.22
CA ASP A 415 31.02 6.77 28.20
C ASP A 415 31.26 7.24 26.76
N LYS A 416 31.25 8.57 26.57
CA LYS A 416 31.33 9.17 25.24
C LYS A 416 32.68 8.96 24.58
N GLU A 417 33.78 9.02 25.35
CA GLU A 417 35.12 8.82 24.81
C GLU A 417 35.30 7.36 24.37
N LEU A 418 34.82 6.43 25.19
CA LEU A 418 34.81 5.00 24.85
C LEU A 418 33.99 4.75 23.58
N LEU A 419 32.76 5.28 23.51
CA LEU A 419 31.87 5.15 22.35
C LEU A 419 32.54 5.65 21.07
N HIS A 420 33.16 6.84 21.11
CA HIS A 420 33.86 7.41 19.97
C HIS A 420 35.06 6.57 19.56
N SER A 421 35.84 6.09 20.53
CA SER A 421 37.03 5.27 20.25
C SER A 421 36.69 3.96 19.56
N GLU A 422 35.64 3.27 20.01
CA GLU A 422 35.17 2.02 19.41
C GLU A 422 34.49 2.27 18.06
N ALA A 423 33.77 3.39 17.90
CA ALA A 423 33.18 3.78 16.62
C ALA A 423 34.24 4.00 15.53
N LEU A 424 35.37 4.61 15.90
CA LEU A 424 36.50 4.86 15.01
C LEU A 424 37.27 3.57 14.68
N LYS A 425 37.34 2.61 15.60
CA LYS A 425 37.84 1.26 15.26
C LYS A 425 36.89 0.57 14.28
N TRP A 426 35.59 0.63 14.54
CA TRP A 426 34.58 0.01 13.69
C TRP A 426 34.62 0.51 12.24
N GLU A 427 34.70 1.83 12.00
CA GLU A 427 34.72 2.37 10.64
C GLU A 427 35.92 1.90 9.80
N ILE A 428 37.07 1.67 10.43
CA ILE A 428 38.29 1.18 9.76
C ILE A 428 38.09 -0.28 9.32
N TRP A 429 37.42 -1.08 10.15
CA TRP A 429 37.21 -2.50 9.90
C TRP A 429 36.04 -2.76 8.94
N TYR A 430 35.06 -1.86 8.90
CA TYR A 430 33.81 -2.05 8.16
C TYR A 430 33.50 -0.89 7.21
N ASN A 431 33.89 -1.06 5.93
CA ASN A 431 33.44 -0.28 4.76
C ASN A 431 33.45 1.27 4.90
N GLY A 432 34.23 1.84 5.82
CA GLY A 432 34.39 3.27 6.02
C GLY A 432 33.17 3.98 6.62
N ARG A 433 33.22 5.32 6.62
CA ARG A 433 32.20 6.18 7.26
C ARG A 433 30.92 6.23 6.44
N SER A 434 29.82 5.88 7.08
CA SER A 434 28.47 6.07 6.55
C SER A 434 27.44 6.01 7.68
N ALA A 435 26.22 6.52 7.44
CA ALA A 435 25.12 6.38 8.38
C ALA A 435 24.77 4.89 8.63
N ARG A 436 24.88 4.04 7.61
CA ARG A 436 24.73 2.58 7.74
C ARG A 436 25.79 1.99 8.68
N THR A 437 27.06 2.36 8.49
CA THR A 437 28.17 1.89 9.33
C THR A 437 27.96 2.30 10.79
N ALA A 438 27.54 3.55 11.03
CA ALA A 438 27.24 4.06 12.37
C ALA A 438 26.10 3.27 13.04
N ARG A 439 25.02 2.97 12.31
CA ARG A 439 23.92 2.15 12.83
C ARG A 439 24.38 0.74 13.18
N GLN A 440 25.12 0.08 12.30
CA GLN A 440 25.66 -1.26 12.52
C GLN A 440 26.61 -1.30 13.72
N PHE A 441 27.44 -0.26 13.89
CA PHE A 441 28.28 -0.10 15.07
C PHE A 441 27.45 0.00 16.35
N ILE A 442 26.40 0.83 16.35
CA ILE A 442 25.53 0.99 17.52
C ILE A 442 24.80 -0.32 17.84
N ASP A 443 24.28 -1.03 16.84
CA ASP A 443 23.66 -2.35 17.03
C ASP A 443 24.65 -3.33 17.71
N TRP A 444 25.92 -3.31 17.29
CA TRP A 444 26.97 -4.15 17.85
C TRP A 444 27.33 -3.77 19.30
N ILE A 445 27.57 -2.48 19.58
CA ILE A 445 28.00 -2.04 20.91
C ILE A 445 26.87 -2.16 21.94
N GLU A 446 25.63 -1.93 21.53
CA GLU A 446 24.44 -2.18 22.36
C GLU A 446 24.32 -3.66 22.74
N GLY A 447 24.56 -4.57 21.79
CA GLY A 447 24.61 -6.00 22.06
C GLY A 447 25.71 -6.37 23.06
N LYS A 448 26.91 -5.78 22.91
CA LYS A 448 28.03 -5.99 23.84
C LYS A 448 27.75 -5.49 25.25
N LEU A 449 27.12 -4.32 25.39
CA LEU A 449 26.69 -3.78 26.69
C LEU A 449 25.66 -4.69 27.35
N ALA A 450 24.70 -5.22 26.59
CA ALA A 450 23.71 -6.16 27.12
C ALA A 450 24.34 -7.48 27.61
N MET A 451 25.48 -7.88 27.05
CA MET A 451 26.25 -9.06 27.45
C MET A 451 27.29 -8.78 28.55
N ASN A 452 27.42 -7.54 29.04
CA ASN A 452 28.46 -7.07 29.97
C ASN A 452 29.91 -7.33 29.49
N GLU A 453 30.14 -7.24 28.18
CA GLU A 453 31.45 -7.53 27.57
C GLU A 453 32.32 -6.27 27.35
N ILE A 454 31.85 -5.09 27.79
CA ILE A 454 32.50 -3.78 27.64
C ILE A 454 32.43 -3.01 28.96
#